data_AF-A0A177AHJ6-F1
#
_entry.id   AF-A0A177AHJ6-F1
#
_cell.length_a   1.000
_cell.length_b   1.000
_cell.length_c   1.000
_cell.angle_alpha   90.00
_cell.angle_beta   90.00
_cell.angle_gamma   90.00
#
_symmetry.space_group_name_H-M   'P 1'
#
loop_
_entity.id
_entity.type
_entity.pdbx_description
1 polymer ?
#
loop_
_entity_poly.entity_id
_entity_poly.type
_entity_poly.pdbx_seq_one_letter_code
_entity_poly.pdbx_strand_id
1 'polypeptide(L)'
;MLTRRTALLTALLLASTFVLFLNAGSLSRYARSPLAVPLAPGQEGEWDRPQLPGGQGGAVVNPDGGAVAVSDGDGGGGLANGGLGGFGGENKDAGLGGLNGDGGFGGDNKSGGLVGFGGGNKDGGLDGFGGDNKNAGLGGLDGNSQSKEAGNTAPIEFPPSHTNTNTNTNTAPPAILPETTNTNPFPAPTNADGSPKHTYFEQAFSASPPFPYDFPALKAQCARTHWRSDDVYLQCGGMAAGLTSIMSQVKVCLKMAFEAGTGLVLPSMPLRDSDHLQEFNLMNQDAYMTYDQWFDVGHLIDSVTRVCPQMKIVHPAQLDTVEFPVKHKWHIKLEDAKGYRQFLSYFWAGRPFATFFNEQYTKLTQLDTLNPHNKAVEAGAPAPKGMTLVRMSSNFLLFRITDDPTGQDLKLWNDLGHLIRFTQPTRDLVAALLGHVPRPFYGVHFRVESDTIWSSLENQLKVDLDALDKAWEMFGTPGGEKPLVYLACGDQEQVAKFVEAGKARGWEVTHKWTLAGRDKPTLEKIDALPFDFQGAVDMGFMVKSEFFLGITGSAFSSTIGNARDVTGRYRGSSLLLGKGGDGGAGTHLFNDGDASLYACCL
;
A
#
# COMPACT_ATOMS: atom_id res chain seq x y z
N MET A 1 -57.65 -17.64 1.05
CA MET A 1 -56.31 -17.04 0.80
C MET A 1 -55.37 -17.09 2.01
N LEU A 2 -55.86 -17.20 3.25
CA LEU A 2 -55.01 -17.23 4.44
C LEU A 2 -54.23 -18.54 4.65
N THR A 3 -54.74 -19.69 4.17
CA THR A 3 -54.12 -21.01 4.38
C THR A 3 -52.99 -21.37 3.39
N ARG A 4 -52.96 -20.75 2.20
CA ARG A 4 -51.86 -20.96 1.22
C ARG A 4 -50.60 -20.16 1.58
N ARG A 5 -50.74 -19.02 2.24
CA ARG A 5 -49.60 -18.18 2.66
C ARG A 5 -48.84 -18.76 3.85
N THR A 6 -49.54 -19.36 4.80
CA THR A 6 -48.91 -20.04 5.95
C THR A 6 -48.16 -21.31 5.52
N ALA A 7 -48.72 -22.11 4.62
CA ALA A 7 -48.02 -23.31 4.11
C ALA A 7 -46.72 -22.98 3.35
N LEU A 8 -46.69 -21.85 2.63
CA LEU A 8 -45.50 -21.40 1.90
C LEU A 8 -44.40 -20.91 2.85
N LEU A 9 -44.76 -20.17 3.92
CA LEU A 9 -43.80 -19.73 4.94
C LEU A 9 -43.21 -20.90 5.73
N THR A 10 -44.02 -21.89 6.10
CA THR A 10 -43.52 -23.07 6.83
C THR A 10 -42.58 -23.92 5.95
N ALA A 11 -42.87 -24.03 4.65
CA ALA A 11 -41.99 -24.73 3.70
C ALA A 11 -40.66 -24.00 3.48
N LEU A 12 -40.67 -22.66 3.44
CA LEU A 12 -39.46 -21.83 3.34
C LEU A 12 -38.58 -21.93 4.60
N LEU A 13 -39.18 -21.93 5.80
CA LEU A 13 -38.47 -22.08 7.08
C LEU A 13 -37.85 -23.47 7.26
N LEU A 14 -38.53 -24.53 6.78
CA LEU A 14 -38.01 -25.90 6.78
C LEU A 14 -36.89 -26.08 5.74
N ALA A 15 -36.98 -25.43 4.58
CA ALA A 15 -35.91 -25.45 3.58
C ALA A 15 -34.63 -24.74 4.07
N SER A 16 -34.76 -23.60 4.76
CA SER A 16 -33.62 -22.86 5.32
C SER A 16 -32.91 -23.60 6.45
N THR A 17 -33.64 -24.35 7.28
CA THR A 17 -33.04 -25.16 8.35
C THR A 17 -32.36 -26.41 7.79
N PHE A 18 -32.87 -27.00 6.71
CA PHE A 18 -32.23 -28.16 6.07
C PHE A 18 -30.91 -27.80 5.35
N VAL A 19 -30.79 -26.59 4.80
CA VAL A 19 -29.55 -26.09 4.19
C VAL A 19 -28.48 -25.79 5.25
N LEU A 20 -28.86 -25.35 6.44
CA LEU A 20 -27.94 -25.16 7.57
C LEU A 20 -27.37 -26.49 8.10
N PHE A 21 -28.18 -27.56 8.15
CA PHE A 21 -27.71 -28.88 8.60
C PHE A 21 -26.84 -29.62 7.56
N LEU A 22 -27.06 -29.40 6.26
CA LEU A 22 -26.21 -29.99 5.21
C LEU A 22 -24.82 -29.34 5.12
N ASN A 23 -24.66 -28.08 5.54
CA ASN A 23 -23.36 -27.40 5.56
C ASN A 23 -22.51 -27.72 6.81
N ALA A 24 -23.13 -28.07 7.94
CA ALA A 24 -22.40 -28.47 9.15
C ALA A 24 -21.62 -29.79 8.97
N GLY A 25 -22.14 -30.71 8.14
CA GLY A 25 -21.49 -31.99 7.85
C GLY A 25 -20.25 -31.91 6.95
N SER A 26 -20.14 -30.87 6.12
CA SER A 26 -18.97 -30.64 5.24
C SER A 26 -17.84 -29.87 5.94
N LEU A 27 -18.15 -29.03 6.92
CA LEU A 27 -17.15 -28.29 7.70
C LEU A 27 -16.38 -29.18 8.71
N SER A 28 -16.96 -30.31 9.14
CA SER A 28 -16.30 -31.22 10.10
C SER A 28 -15.22 -32.13 9.47
N ARG A 29 -15.17 -32.27 8.14
CA ARG A 29 -14.20 -33.16 7.46
C ARG A 29 -12.88 -32.51 7.03
N TYR A 30 -12.75 -31.18 7.12
CA TYR A 30 -11.50 -30.47 6.84
C TYR A 30 -10.64 -30.17 8.09
N ALA A 31 -11.11 -30.54 9.29
CA ALA A 31 -10.39 -30.38 10.55
C ALA A 31 -9.57 -31.63 10.96
N ARG A 32 -8.84 -32.23 10.01
CA ARG A 32 -7.83 -33.27 10.32
C ARG A 32 -6.55 -33.00 9.55
N SER A 33 -5.65 -32.28 10.17
CA SER A 33 -4.22 -32.31 9.81
C SER A 33 -3.57 -33.54 10.47
N PRO A 34 -2.70 -34.29 9.77
CA PRO A 34 -1.93 -35.37 10.37
C PRO A 34 -0.66 -34.82 11.04
N LEU A 35 -0.21 -35.55 12.07
CA LEU A 35 1.05 -35.42 12.82
C LEU A 35 1.02 -34.52 14.07
N ALA A 36 0.43 -35.06 15.14
CA ALA A 36 0.90 -34.83 16.51
C ALA A 36 1.27 -36.19 17.12
N VAL A 37 2.53 -36.37 17.51
CA VAL A 37 2.99 -37.49 18.34
C VAL A 37 2.60 -37.19 19.78
N PRO A 38 1.96 -38.11 20.53
CA PRO A 38 1.55 -37.83 21.90
C PRO A 38 2.72 -38.02 22.87
N LEU A 39 3.01 -37.01 23.69
CA LEU A 39 3.84 -37.15 24.89
C LEU A 39 2.95 -37.18 26.14
N ALA A 40 3.20 -38.15 27.01
CA ALA A 40 2.50 -38.39 28.26
C ALA A 40 2.92 -37.39 29.37
N PRO A 41 2.10 -37.18 30.42
CA PRO A 41 2.29 -36.10 31.38
C PRO A 41 3.20 -36.49 32.55
N GLY A 42 4.05 -35.54 32.98
CA GLY A 42 4.62 -35.48 34.32
C GLY A 42 6.15 -35.67 34.39
N GLN A 43 6.90 -34.57 34.43
CA GLN A 43 8.02 -34.33 35.34
C GLN A 43 8.54 -32.89 35.21
N GLU A 44 8.71 -32.24 36.36
CA GLU A 44 9.39 -30.94 36.50
C GLU A 44 10.86 -31.05 36.06
N GLY A 45 11.37 -30.02 35.39
CA GLY A 45 12.77 -29.96 34.96
C GLY A 45 13.15 -28.62 34.33
N GLU A 46 14.07 -27.95 35.02
CA GLU A 46 14.86 -26.75 34.70
C GLU A 46 15.29 -26.62 33.22
N TRP A 47 15.17 -25.43 32.63
CA TRP A 47 15.59 -25.17 31.24
C TRP A 47 17.02 -24.58 31.19
N ASP A 48 17.98 -25.43 30.84
CA ASP A 48 19.33 -25.04 30.43
C ASP A 48 19.33 -24.34 29.05
N ARG A 49 20.18 -23.31 28.92
CA ARG A 49 20.37 -22.52 27.69
C ARG A 49 21.16 -23.30 26.64
N PRO A 50 20.75 -23.32 25.35
CA PRO A 50 21.57 -23.90 24.28
C PRO A 50 22.72 -22.97 23.87
N GLN A 51 23.93 -23.53 23.88
CA GLN A 51 25.19 -22.92 23.45
C GLN A 51 25.38 -23.13 21.94
N LEU A 52 25.59 -22.04 21.19
CA LEU A 52 25.82 -22.05 19.73
C LEU A 52 27.25 -22.52 19.41
N PRO A 53 27.46 -23.34 18.37
CA PRO A 53 28.79 -23.73 17.92
C PRO A 53 29.46 -22.62 17.09
N GLY A 54 30.70 -22.29 17.46
CA GLY A 54 31.53 -21.27 16.82
C GLY A 54 32.15 -21.73 15.50
N GLY A 55 32.20 -20.81 14.55
CA GLY A 55 32.99 -20.89 13.32
C GLY A 55 33.55 -19.50 12.99
N GLN A 56 34.88 -19.40 13.02
CA GLN A 56 35.72 -18.29 12.50
C GLN A 56 35.47 -18.12 10.99
N GLY A 57 35.66 -17.00 10.30
CA GLY A 57 36.18 -15.67 10.60
C GLY A 57 36.30 -14.93 9.26
N GLY A 58 35.91 -13.65 9.21
CA GLY A 58 36.03 -12.77 8.04
C GLY A 58 36.07 -11.33 8.52
N ALA A 59 37.23 -10.70 8.39
CA ALA A 59 37.59 -9.43 9.03
C ALA A 59 36.79 -8.24 8.50
N VAL A 60 36.29 -7.42 9.43
CA VAL A 60 35.83 -6.04 9.18
C VAL A 60 36.96 -5.10 9.59
N VAL A 61 37.40 -4.28 8.64
CA VAL A 61 38.34 -3.18 8.83
C VAL A 61 37.61 -2.07 9.59
N ASN A 62 38.15 -1.60 10.70
CA ASN A 62 37.76 -0.32 11.30
C ASN A 62 38.88 0.70 11.08
N PRO A 63 38.54 1.95 10.69
CA PRO A 63 39.49 3.03 10.56
C PRO A 63 39.75 3.57 11.96
N ASP A 64 40.99 3.48 12.42
CA ASP A 64 41.67 4.47 13.26
C ASP A 64 42.98 3.86 13.76
N GLY A 65 44.09 4.46 13.33
CA GLY A 65 45.44 4.01 13.63
C GLY A 65 45.80 4.19 15.10
N GLY A 66 46.44 3.17 15.66
CA GLY A 66 47.03 3.22 17.00
C GLY A 66 47.74 1.91 17.34
N ALA A 67 49.00 1.78 16.93
CA ALA A 67 49.83 0.66 17.32
C ALA A 67 50.26 0.78 18.79
N VAL A 68 50.02 -0.27 19.58
CA VAL A 68 50.80 -0.55 20.79
C VAL A 68 51.03 -2.06 20.87
N ALA A 69 52.29 -2.45 20.80
CA ALA A 69 52.77 -3.80 21.02
C ALA A 69 52.81 -4.11 22.52
N VAL A 70 52.39 -5.31 22.92
CA VAL A 70 52.90 -5.97 24.13
C VAL A 70 53.06 -7.46 23.81
N SER A 71 54.22 -7.95 24.19
CA SER A 71 54.83 -9.25 23.94
C SER A 71 54.53 -10.28 25.03
N ASP A 72 54.94 -11.52 24.72
CA ASP A 72 55.30 -12.62 25.62
C ASP A 72 54.14 -13.39 26.28
N GLY A 73 54.16 -14.72 26.34
CA GLY A 73 55.18 -15.70 25.97
C GLY A 73 54.75 -17.11 26.39
N ASP A 74 55.53 -18.08 25.93
CA ASP A 74 55.67 -19.48 26.36
C ASP A 74 54.43 -20.38 26.28
N GLY A 75 54.44 -21.61 25.78
CA GLY A 75 55.45 -22.63 25.48
C GLY A 75 54.61 -23.92 25.37
N GLY A 76 54.86 -24.94 24.56
CA GLY A 76 56.07 -25.58 24.11
C GLY A 76 55.69 -27.06 23.87
N GLY A 77 56.39 -27.72 22.94
CA GLY A 77 56.41 -29.18 22.75
C GLY A 77 55.18 -29.79 22.05
N GLY A 78 55.29 -30.63 21.02
CA GLY A 78 56.44 -31.27 20.39
C GLY A 78 55.97 -32.56 19.72
N LEU A 79 56.59 -32.87 18.57
CA LEU A 79 56.78 -34.21 17.96
C LEU A 79 55.51 -34.92 17.40
N ALA A 80 55.54 -35.77 16.37
CA ALA A 80 56.42 -36.09 15.23
C ALA A 80 55.75 -37.27 14.47
N ASN A 81 56.02 -37.38 13.16
CA ASN A 81 55.86 -38.57 12.27
C ASN A 81 54.45 -39.14 12.02
N GLY A 82 54.08 -39.70 10.88
CA GLY A 82 54.69 -40.09 9.59
C GLY A 82 53.54 -40.72 8.76
N GLY A 83 53.44 -40.58 7.44
CA GLY A 83 54.11 -41.44 6.47
C GLY A 83 53.11 -42.33 5.67
N LEU A 84 53.04 -42.05 4.36
CA LEU A 84 53.00 -42.98 3.20
C LEU A 84 51.80 -43.92 2.89
N GLY A 85 51.47 -43.93 1.58
CA GLY A 85 50.88 -45.04 0.79
C GLY A 85 49.44 -44.75 0.31
N GLY A 86 49.02 -44.81 -0.95
CA GLY A 86 49.57 -45.41 -2.19
C GLY A 86 48.46 -46.22 -2.90
N PHE A 87 48.40 -46.16 -4.24
CA PHE A 87 47.57 -46.94 -5.20
C PHE A 87 46.09 -46.48 -5.39
N GLY A 88 45.49 -46.37 -6.58
CA GLY A 88 45.87 -46.70 -7.97
C GLY A 88 44.64 -47.20 -8.77
N GLY A 89 44.43 -46.74 -10.02
CA GLY A 89 43.51 -47.26 -11.06
C GLY A 89 42.34 -46.32 -11.42
N GLU A 90 42.33 -45.54 -12.53
CA GLU A 90 42.10 -45.88 -13.97
C GLU A 90 40.78 -46.64 -14.24
N ASN A 91 39.93 -46.40 -15.26
CA ASN A 91 39.87 -45.50 -16.43
C ASN A 91 38.44 -45.65 -17.07
N LYS A 92 37.93 -44.57 -17.72
CA LYS A 92 37.30 -44.46 -19.09
C LYS A 92 36.21 -45.47 -19.55
N ASP A 93 35.29 -45.20 -20.49
CA ASP A 93 34.81 -44.07 -21.29
C ASP A 93 33.53 -44.55 -22.04
N ALA A 94 32.66 -43.59 -22.41
CA ALA A 94 31.88 -43.46 -23.66
C ALA A 94 30.91 -44.54 -24.20
N GLY A 95 29.78 -44.08 -24.78
CA GLY A 95 29.07 -44.80 -25.85
C GLY A 95 27.61 -44.40 -26.12
N LEU A 96 27.33 -43.90 -27.33
CA LEU A 96 26.07 -43.38 -27.90
C LEU A 96 25.13 -44.45 -28.53
N GLY A 97 23.87 -44.08 -28.77
CA GLY A 97 22.90 -44.70 -29.73
C GLY A 97 21.53 -44.94 -29.06
N GLY A 98 20.34 -44.58 -29.57
CA GLY A 98 19.83 -44.32 -30.92
C GLY A 98 18.82 -45.42 -31.30
N LEU A 99 17.54 -45.07 -31.57
CA LEU A 99 16.57 -45.66 -32.53
C LEU A 99 15.08 -45.72 -32.07
N ASN A 100 14.22 -45.54 -33.08
CA ASN A 100 12.75 -45.42 -33.14
C ASN A 100 11.95 -46.72 -32.88
N GLY A 101 10.62 -46.59 -32.69
CA GLY A 101 9.66 -47.67 -33.04
C GLY A 101 8.22 -47.49 -32.52
N ASP A 102 7.26 -47.45 -33.46
CA ASP A 102 5.80 -47.23 -33.34
C ASP A 102 4.94 -48.37 -32.76
N GLY A 103 3.66 -48.05 -32.46
CA GLY A 103 2.49 -48.94 -32.40
C GLY A 103 1.88 -49.10 -30.99
N GLY A 104 0.57 -49.04 -30.72
CA GLY A 104 -0.65 -49.06 -31.52
C GLY A 104 -1.75 -49.80 -30.74
N PHE A 105 -2.90 -49.15 -30.52
CA PHE A 105 -4.26 -49.66 -30.26
C PHE A 105 -4.65 -50.49 -29.00
N GLY A 106 -5.71 -50.00 -28.31
CA GLY A 106 -6.96 -50.77 -28.12
C GLY A 106 -7.45 -51.02 -26.69
N GLY A 107 -8.62 -50.47 -26.32
CA GLY A 107 -9.41 -50.94 -25.16
C GLY A 107 -10.44 -49.95 -24.58
N ASP A 108 -11.67 -49.97 -25.12
CA ASP A 108 -12.84 -49.14 -24.78
C ASP A 108 -13.58 -49.52 -23.49
N ASN A 109 -14.22 -48.54 -22.80
CA ASN A 109 -15.70 -48.37 -22.72
C ASN A 109 -16.19 -47.40 -21.61
N LYS A 110 -16.99 -46.39 -22.05
CA LYS A 110 -18.34 -45.92 -21.59
C LYS A 110 -18.56 -45.56 -20.10
N SER A 111 -19.33 -44.53 -19.70
CA SER A 111 -20.17 -43.51 -20.37
C SER A 111 -20.84 -42.57 -19.33
N GLY A 112 -21.15 -41.32 -19.73
CA GLY A 112 -22.19 -40.42 -19.19
C GLY A 112 -21.71 -39.36 -18.18
N GLY A 113 -21.87 -38.03 -18.32
CA GLY A 113 -22.64 -37.18 -19.23
C GLY A 113 -23.62 -36.30 -18.43
N LEU A 114 -23.39 -34.99 -18.31
CA LEU A 114 -24.41 -33.93 -18.51
C LEU A 114 -23.84 -32.48 -18.47
N VAL A 115 -24.12 -31.76 -19.57
CA VAL A 115 -24.24 -30.30 -19.86
C VAL A 115 -24.53 -29.36 -18.67
N GLY A 116 -24.10 -28.09 -18.63
CA GLY A 116 -24.16 -26.98 -19.61
C GLY A 116 -25.11 -25.90 -19.03
N PHE A 117 -24.76 -24.62 -18.93
CA PHE A 117 -25.13 -23.58 -19.91
C PHE A 117 -24.34 -22.29 -19.68
N GLY A 118 -23.69 -21.81 -20.75
CA GLY A 118 -23.42 -20.40 -20.99
C GLY A 118 -24.28 -19.93 -22.16
N GLY A 119 -24.45 -18.62 -22.30
CA GLY A 119 -25.10 -18.02 -23.46
C GLY A 119 -24.76 -16.54 -23.55
N GLY A 120 -23.95 -16.17 -24.55
CA GLY A 120 -23.86 -14.81 -25.06
C GLY A 120 -24.59 -14.72 -26.40
N ASN A 121 -24.91 -13.51 -26.86
CA ASN A 121 -25.12 -13.26 -28.28
C ASN A 121 -24.89 -11.78 -28.67
N LYS A 122 -24.50 -11.58 -29.93
CA LYS A 122 -24.17 -10.32 -30.61
C LYS A 122 -25.31 -9.79 -31.50
N ASP A 123 -25.33 -8.47 -31.65
CA ASP A 123 -25.65 -7.57 -32.79
C ASP A 123 -26.87 -7.77 -33.73
N GLY A 124 -27.61 -6.66 -33.95
CA GLY A 124 -28.28 -6.36 -35.23
C GLY A 124 -29.63 -5.62 -35.22
N GLY A 125 -29.61 -4.28 -35.40
CA GLY A 125 -30.39 -3.51 -36.39
C GLY A 125 -31.94 -3.34 -36.33
N LEU A 126 -32.34 -2.06 -36.13
CA LEU A 126 -33.36 -1.23 -36.84
C LEU A 126 -34.90 -1.43 -36.71
N ASP A 127 -35.55 -0.25 -36.75
CA ASP A 127 -36.98 0.11 -36.95
C ASP A 127 -37.94 -0.20 -35.78
N GLY A 128 -38.86 0.65 -35.29
CA GLY A 128 -39.49 1.89 -35.76
C GLY A 128 -40.94 1.89 -35.24
N PHE A 129 -41.53 3.07 -34.97
CA PHE A 129 -42.91 3.33 -34.48
C PHE A 129 -43.14 3.11 -32.97
N GLY A 130 -43.61 4.04 -32.15
CA GLY A 130 -44.48 5.20 -32.39
C GLY A 130 -45.84 4.94 -31.76
N GLY A 131 -46.25 5.72 -30.75
CA GLY A 131 -47.65 5.71 -30.26
C GLY A 131 -47.87 5.91 -28.77
N ASP A 132 -47.66 7.13 -28.29
CA ASP A 132 -48.59 7.97 -27.52
C ASP A 132 -49.77 7.36 -26.73
N ASN A 133 -49.83 7.82 -25.47
CA ASN A 133 -50.88 8.67 -24.89
C ASN A 133 -51.81 8.11 -23.79
N LYS A 134 -51.79 8.88 -22.68
CA LYS A 134 -52.94 9.46 -21.92
C LYS A 134 -53.79 8.52 -21.07
N ASN A 135 -54.35 8.93 -19.94
CA ASN A 135 -54.15 10.05 -19.01
C ASN A 135 -55.11 9.76 -17.83
N ALA A 136 -54.78 10.27 -16.64
CA ALA A 136 -55.65 10.72 -15.53
C ALA A 136 -55.17 10.13 -14.19
N GLY A 137 -54.76 10.89 -13.17
CA GLY A 137 -54.86 12.34 -12.92
C GLY A 137 -55.62 12.60 -11.61
N LEU A 138 -55.04 13.48 -10.78
CA LEU A 138 -55.51 14.10 -9.51
C LEU A 138 -55.05 13.41 -8.22
N GLY A 139 -54.27 14.04 -7.31
CA GLY A 139 -53.69 15.38 -7.28
C GLY A 139 -52.99 15.69 -5.94
N GLY A 140 -52.21 16.78 -5.91
CA GLY A 140 -52.08 17.65 -4.73
C GLY A 140 -50.72 17.77 -4.01
N LEU A 141 -49.97 18.83 -4.37
CA LEU A 141 -49.20 19.76 -3.51
C LEU A 141 -47.76 19.40 -3.05
N ASP A 142 -46.79 19.93 -3.82
CA ASP A 142 -45.62 20.80 -3.50
C ASP A 142 -45.09 20.86 -2.04
N GLY A 143 -43.77 20.89 -1.75
CA GLY A 143 -42.62 21.09 -2.63
C GLY A 143 -41.23 20.86 -1.97
N ASN A 144 -40.40 20.13 -2.73
CA ASN A 144 -39.01 20.35 -3.16
C ASN A 144 -37.97 21.14 -2.32
N SER A 145 -36.80 20.52 -2.08
CA SER A 145 -35.50 20.92 -2.67
C SER A 145 -34.48 19.78 -2.46
N GLN A 146 -34.26 18.90 -3.42
CA GLN A 146 -33.27 18.94 -4.52
C GLN A 146 -31.81 19.14 -4.07
N SER A 147 -31.13 18.00 -4.09
CA SER A 147 -29.70 17.75 -4.19
C SER A 147 -29.04 18.60 -5.27
N LYS A 148 -27.93 19.25 -4.91
CA LYS A 148 -26.96 19.82 -5.85
C LYS A 148 -25.61 19.15 -5.63
N GLU A 149 -25.35 18.16 -6.47
CA GLU A 149 -24.00 17.87 -6.94
C GLU A 149 -23.49 19.12 -7.67
N ALA A 150 -22.32 19.61 -7.27
CA ALA A 150 -21.65 20.69 -7.96
C ALA A 150 -20.40 20.12 -8.64
N GLY A 151 -20.58 19.68 -9.89
CA GLY A 151 -19.51 19.70 -10.86
C GLY A 151 -19.15 21.15 -11.16
N ASN A 152 -17.88 21.50 -11.00
CA ASN A 152 -17.34 22.77 -11.50
C ASN A 152 -16.11 22.45 -12.35
N THR A 153 -16.35 22.28 -13.65
CA THR A 153 -15.31 22.16 -14.68
C THR A 153 -14.92 23.55 -15.14
N ALA A 154 -13.78 24.05 -14.63
CA ALA A 154 -13.04 25.13 -15.26
C ALA A 154 -11.71 24.56 -15.78
N PRO A 155 -11.30 24.84 -17.03
CA PRO A 155 -10.03 24.37 -17.55
C PRO A 155 -8.88 25.07 -16.81
N ILE A 156 -8.01 24.29 -16.16
CA ILE A 156 -6.76 24.79 -15.58
C ILE A 156 -5.72 24.77 -16.71
N GLU A 157 -5.27 25.96 -17.12
CA GLU A 157 -4.13 26.13 -18.03
C GLU A 157 -2.84 25.68 -17.34
N PHE A 158 -2.09 24.80 -18.01
CA PHE A 158 -0.72 24.44 -17.63
C PHE A 158 0.25 25.55 -18.10
N PRO A 159 1.20 25.99 -17.27
CA PRO A 159 2.19 26.98 -17.70
C PRO A 159 3.17 26.35 -18.72
N PRO A 160 3.55 27.08 -19.79
CA PRO A 160 4.47 26.57 -20.79
C PRO A 160 5.92 26.53 -20.28
N SER A 161 6.67 25.54 -20.78
CA SER A 161 8.10 25.34 -20.52
C SER A 161 8.93 26.59 -20.85
N HIS A 162 9.67 27.10 -19.87
CA HIS A 162 10.65 28.16 -20.13
C HIS A 162 11.91 27.58 -20.77
N THR A 163 12.14 27.98 -22.01
CA THR A 163 13.37 27.81 -22.77
C THR A 163 14.48 28.69 -22.20
N ASN A 164 15.66 28.08 -22.03
CA ASN A 164 16.91 28.74 -21.71
C ASN A 164 17.22 29.87 -22.70
N THR A 165 17.49 31.07 -22.19
CA THR A 165 18.37 32.04 -22.87
C THR A 165 19.29 32.72 -21.87
N ASN A 166 20.58 32.39 -22.00
CA ASN A 166 21.70 33.12 -21.40
C ASN A 166 21.71 34.57 -21.88
N THR A 167 21.82 35.54 -20.97
CA THR A 167 22.63 36.73 -21.20
C THR A 167 23.19 37.26 -19.87
N ASN A 168 24.52 37.27 -19.78
CA ASN A 168 25.29 37.95 -18.75
C ASN A 168 25.06 39.46 -18.83
N THR A 169 24.91 40.14 -17.69
CA THR A 169 25.64 41.39 -17.40
C THR A 169 25.67 41.68 -15.91
N ASN A 170 26.88 41.98 -15.43
CA ASN A 170 27.22 42.43 -14.08
C ASN A 170 26.58 43.78 -13.74
N THR A 171 26.09 43.95 -12.50
CA THR A 171 26.40 45.12 -11.66
C THR A 171 26.00 44.86 -10.19
N ALA A 172 26.92 45.18 -9.28
CA ALA A 172 26.81 45.09 -7.82
C ALA A 172 26.02 46.30 -7.22
N PRO A 173 25.63 46.27 -5.93
CA PRO A 173 24.44 46.95 -5.38
C PRO A 173 24.75 48.24 -4.61
N PRO A 174 23.72 48.91 -4.06
CA PRO A 174 23.93 49.67 -2.82
C PRO A 174 22.90 49.44 -1.70
N ALA A 175 23.50 49.40 -0.50
CA ALA A 175 23.10 50.07 0.75
C ALA A 175 21.93 49.53 1.60
N ILE A 176 22.36 48.96 2.73
CA ILE A 176 21.71 48.72 4.02
C ILE A 176 21.27 50.04 4.67
N LEU A 177 20.15 50.03 5.43
CA LEU A 177 19.99 50.55 6.81
C LEU A 177 18.55 50.32 7.35
N PRO A 178 18.30 50.36 8.68
CA PRO A 178 17.86 49.18 9.45
C PRO A 178 16.50 49.35 10.15
N GLU A 179 15.82 48.26 10.50
CA GLU A 179 14.73 48.34 11.49
C GLU A 179 14.64 47.08 12.39
N THR A 180 14.98 47.34 13.66
CA THR A 180 14.41 46.81 14.90
C THR A 180 14.28 45.30 15.12
N THR A 181 15.12 44.86 16.05
CA THR A 181 15.08 43.60 16.79
C THR A 181 13.73 43.34 17.48
N ASN A 182 13.01 42.32 17.04
CA ASN A 182 12.04 41.59 17.86
C ASN A 182 12.66 40.25 18.27
N THR A 183 12.98 40.12 19.56
CA THR A 183 13.44 38.88 20.18
C THR A 183 12.27 37.92 20.38
N ASN A 184 12.04 37.04 19.41
CA ASN A 184 11.30 35.79 19.62
C ASN A 184 12.31 34.67 19.97
N PRO A 185 12.26 34.07 21.17
CA PRO A 185 13.06 32.89 21.49
C PRO A 185 12.30 31.64 21.04
N PHE A 186 12.07 31.51 19.73
CA PHE A 186 11.76 30.23 19.11
C PHE A 186 12.59 30.15 17.84
N PRO A 187 13.66 29.33 17.82
CA PRO A 187 14.37 29.08 16.58
C PRO A 187 13.35 28.51 15.59
N ALA A 188 13.30 29.09 14.39
CA ALA A 188 12.70 28.41 13.24
C ALA A 188 13.29 27.00 13.17
N PRO A 189 12.48 25.95 12.91
CA PRO A 189 12.99 24.59 12.92
C PRO A 189 13.98 24.41 11.76
N THR A 190 15.26 24.51 12.08
CA THR A 190 16.33 23.92 11.28
C THR A 190 16.16 22.40 11.37
N ASN A 191 16.20 21.71 10.23
CA ASN A 191 16.09 20.25 10.06
C ASN A 191 17.12 19.43 10.88
N ALA A 192 17.01 19.45 12.21
CA ALA A 192 18.03 18.93 13.11
C ALA A 192 17.62 17.63 13.84
N ASP A 193 16.39 17.14 13.68
CA ASP A 193 15.99 15.85 14.28
C ASP A 193 15.97 14.67 13.30
N GLY A 194 15.94 14.89 11.99
CA GLY A 194 16.17 13.85 10.95
C GLY A 194 15.33 12.57 11.05
N SER A 195 14.33 12.50 11.94
CA SER A 195 13.65 11.24 12.25
C SER A 195 12.71 10.83 11.12
N PRO A 196 12.49 9.52 10.90
CA PRO A 196 11.64 9.02 9.82
C PRO A 196 10.23 9.62 9.87
N LYS A 197 9.65 9.73 11.07
CA LYS A 197 8.31 10.31 11.27
C LYS A 197 8.25 11.77 10.81
N HIS A 198 9.26 12.58 11.14
CA HIS A 198 9.30 13.99 10.72
C HIS A 198 9.51 14.09 9.21
N THR A 199 10.43 13.32 8.64
CA THR A 199 10.67 13.30 7.20
C THR A 199 9.40 12.92 6.44
N TYR A 200 8.70 11.86 6.87
CA TYR A 200 7.45 11.45 6.25
C TYR A 200 6.36 12.50 6.39
N PHE A 201 6.18 13.08 7.59
CA PHE A 201 5.22 14.15 7.82
C PHE A 201 5.49 15.35 6.92
N GLU A 202 6.75 15.79 6.82
CA GLU A 202 7.13 16.90 5.96
C GLU A 202 6.82 16.61 4.50
N GLN A 203 7.15 15.42 3.98
CA GLN A 203 6.88 15.09 2.58
C GLN A 203 5.39 14.90 2.28
N ALA A 204 4.61 14.35 3.20
CA ALA A 204 3.21 13.97 2.93
C ALA A 204 2.16 15.01 3.38
N PHE A 205 2.42 15.75 4.46
CA PHE A 205 1.39 16.51 5.20
C PHE A 205 1.72 17.99 5.47
N SER A 206 2.95 18.46 5.24
CA SER A 206 3.28 19.89 5.45
C SER A 206 2.38 20.80 4.62
N ALA A 207 1.85 21.89 5.19
CA ALA A 207 1.03 22.82 4.42
C ALA A 207 1.87 23.61 3.40
N SER A 208 3.09 24.01 3.78
CA SER A 208 4.04 24.65 2.90
C SER A 208 4.74 23.63 1.98
N PRO A 209 5.35 24.06 0.86
CA PRO A 209 6.19 23.19 0.06
C PRO A 209 7.25 22.49 0.93
N PRO A 210 7.42 21.17 0.81
CA PRO A 210 8.32 20.43 1.66
C PRO A 210 9.77 20.78 1.35
N PHE A 211 10.66 20.61 2.32
CA PHE A 211 12.09 20.64 2.02
C PHE A 211 12.45 19.59 0.97
N PRO A 212 13.37 19.89 0.03
CA PRO A 212 13.78 18.93 -0.97
C PRO A 212 14.28 17.63 -0.33
N TYR A 213 13.59 16.53 -0.58
CA TYR A 213 14.07 15.18 -0.25
C TYR A 213 14.87 14.62 -1.44
N ASP A 214 15.92 13.87 -1.16
CA ASP A 214 16.87 13.44 -2.19
C ASP A 214 16.48 12.16 -2.93
N PHE A 215 15.51 11.40 -2.41
CA PHE A 215 15.06 10.11 -2.97
C PHE A 215 16.23 9.21 -3.42
N PRO A 216 17.16 8.85 -2.51
CA PRO A 216 18.39 8.16 -2.88
C PRO A 216 18.15 6.76 -3.49
N ALA A 217 17.17 6.01 -2.98
CA ALA A 217 16.86 4.68 -3.48
C ALA A 217 16.12 4.74 -4.83
N LEU A 218 15.29 5.77 -5.02
CA LEU A 218 14.65 6.04 -6.30
C LEU A 218 15.66 6.46 -7.37
N LYS A 219 16.61 7.34 -7.05
CA LYS A 219 17.73 7.69 -7.95
C LYS A 219 18.53 6.44 -8.33
N ALA A 220 18.84 5.60 -7.35
CA ALA A 220 19.54 4.33 -7.60
C ALA A 220 18.71 3.35 -8.45
N GLN A 221 17.39 3.29 -8.28
CA GLN A 221 16.49 2.51 -9.13
C GLN A 221 16.48 3.06 -10.56
N CYS A 222 16.33 4.37 -10.70
CA CYS A 222 16.31 5.03 -12.00
C CYS A 222 17.59 4.77 -12.81
N ALA A 223 18.75 4.84 -12.16
CA ALA A 223 20.05 4.65 -12.80
C ALA A 223 20.29 3.20 -13.27
N ARG A 224 19.74 2.19 -12.56
CA ARG A 224 19.86 0.77 -12.94
C ARG A 224 18.80 0.31 -13.92
N THR A 225 17.69 1.03 -14.03
CA THR A 225 16.60 0.69 -14.94
C THR A 225 17.03 0.85 -16.39
N HIS A 226 16.77 -0.19 -17.19
CA HIS A 226 16.84 -0.07 -18.65
C HIS A 226 15.57 0.64 -19.15
N TRP A 227 15.68 1.94 -19.40
CA TRP A 227 14.58 2.75 -19.92
C TRP A 227 14.31 2.45 -21.38
N ARG A 228 13.05 2.17 -21.68
CA ARG A 228 12.64 1.81 -23.02
C ARG A 228 12.57 3.04 -23.92
N SER A 229 12.90 2.86 -25.20
CA SER A 229 12.78 3.91 -26.22
C SER A 229 11.47 3.86 -27.00
N ASP A 230 10.71 2.77 -26.87
CA ASP A 230 9.34 2.69 -27.38
C ASP A 230 8.38 3.35 -26.38
N ASP A 231 7.37 4.09 -26.87
CA ASP A 231 6.40 4.82 -26.04
C ASP A 231 5.39 3.83 -25.40
N VAL A 232 5.88 3.03 -24.46
CA VAL A 232 5.10 2.05 -23.69
C VAL A 232 4.80 2.60 -22.31
N TYR A 233 3.53 2.57 -21.91
CA TYR A 233 3.07 3.07 -20.63
C TYR A 233 2.31 1.99 -19.87
N LEU A 234 2.62 1.86 -18.58
CA LEU A 234 1.83 1.05 -17.67
C LEU A 234 0.57 1.81 -17.24
N GLN A 235 -0.55 1.09 -17.20
CA GLN A 235 -1.79 1.58 -16.62
C GLN A 235 -2.30 0.57 -15.60
N CYS A 236 -2.10 0.84 -14.31
CA CYS A 236 -2.65 -0.02 -13.26
C CYS A 236 -4.15 0.23 -13.12
N GLY A 237 -4.94 -0.84 -13.05
CA GLY A 237 -6.39 -0.76 -12.89
C GLY A 237 -6.89 -1.62 -11.73
N GLY A 238 -8.12 -1.33 -11.30
CA GLY A 238 -8.82 -2.09 -10.26
C GLY A 238 -8.24 -1.87 -8.85
N MET A 239 -7.69 -0.68 -8.59
CA MET A 239 -7.33 -0.28 -7.23
C MET A 239 -8.57 -0.18 -6.36
N ALA A 240 -8.54 -0.73 -5.15
CA ALA A 240 -9.69 -0.78 -4.25
C ALA A 240 -9.27 -1.01 -2.80
N ALA A 241 -10.19 -0.72 -1.86
CA ALA A 241 -10.06 -0.71 -0.39
C ALA A 241 -9.99 0.72 0.19
N GLY A 242 -9.68 0.86 1.49
CA GLY A 242 -9.56 2.17 2.14
C GLY A 242 -8.25 2.92 1.78
N LEU A 243 -8.18 4.19 2.20
CA LEU A 243 -7.11 5.14 1.86
C LEU A 243 -5.69 4.54 1.81
N THR A 244 -5.20 3.97 2.90
CA THR A 244 -3.79 3.52 2.98
C THR A 244 -3.51 2.27 2.15
N SER A 245 -4.54 1.47 1.87
CA SER A 245 -4.44 0.37 0.91
C SER A 245 -4.34 0.90 -0.52
N ILE A 246 -5.06 1.97 -0.86
CA ILE A 246 -4.92 2.68 -2.14
C ILE A 246 -3.50 3.26 -2.25
N MET A 247 -3.00 3.93 -1.21
CA MET A 247 -1.62 4.43 -1.20
C MET A 247 -0.61 3.31 -1.46
N SER A 248 -0.77 2.15 -0.81
CA SER A 248 0.09 0.99 -1.06
C SER A 248 0.04 0.56 -2.53
N GLN A 249 -1.14 0.38 -3.11
CA GLN A 249 -1.31 -0.04 -4.51
C GLN A 249 -0.74 0.98 -5.51
N VAL A 250 -0.85 2.28 -5.22
CA VAL A 250 -0.19 3.35 -6.00
C VAL A 250 1.33 3.18 -5.96
N LYS A 251 1.93 2.91 -4.79
CA LYS A 251 3.37 2.65 -4.68
C LYS A 251 3.79 1.43 -5.50
N VAL A 252 2.99 0.36 -5.49
CA VAL A 252 3.27 -0.82 -6.32
C VAL A 252 3.25 -0.46 -7.80
N CYS A 253 2.26 0.33 -8.24
CA CYS A 253 2.18 0.77 -9.62
C CYS A 253 3.41 1.59 -10.05
N LEU A 254 3.85 2.52 -9.20
CA LEU A 254 5.08 3.29 -9.41
C LEU A 254 6.31 2.37 -9.48
N LYS A 255 6.46 1.45 -8.51
CA LYS A 255 7.56 0.48 -8.46
C LYS A 255 7.65 -0.33 -9.76
N MET A 256 6.52 -0.88 -10.21
CA MET A 256 6.44 -1.65 -11.45
C MET A 256 6.90 -0.84 -12.67
N ALA A 257 6.49 0.42 -12.79
CA ALA A 257 6.91 1.30 -13.87
C ALA A 257 8.41 1.60 -13.82
N PHE A 258 8.95 1.91 -12.63
CA PHE A 258 10.39 2.12 -12.45
C PHE A 258 11.19 0.85 -12.77
N GLU A 259 10.72 -0.33 -12.39
CA GLU A 259 11.41 -1.59 -12.67
C GLU A 259 11.40 -1.95 -14.16
N ALA A 260 10.24 -1.82 -14.82
CA ALA A 260 10.09 -2.17 -16.23
C ALA A 260 10.63 -1.10 -17.19
N GLY A 261 10.97 0.09 -16.71
CA GLY A 261 11.47 1.20 -17.53
C GLY A 261 10.43 1.73 -18.51
N THR A 262 9.15 1.66 -18.14
CA THR A 262 8.02 2.18 -18.92
C THR A 262 7.65 3.58 -18.48
N GLY A 263 6.87 4.30 -19.29
CA GLY A 263 6.07 5.41 -18.76
C GLY A 263 4.95 4.91 -17.84
N LEU A 264 4.25 5.84 -17.19
CA LEU A 264 3.13 5.56 -16.31
C LEU A 264 1.92 6.44 -16.69
N VAL A 265 0.76 5.83 -16.85
CA VAL A 265 -0.52 6.54 -16.78
C VAL A 265 -0.96 6.56 -15.32
N LEU A 266 -1.22 7.75 -14.79
CA LEU A 266 -1.69 7.89 -13.41
C LEU A 266 -3.01 7.12 -13.19
N PRO A 267 -3.14 6.40 -12.06
CA PRO A 267 -4.33 5.60 -11.80
C PRO A 267 -5.53 6.50 -11.47
N SER A 268 -6.72 5.93 -11.67
CA SER A 268 -7.98 6.40 -11.08
C SER A 268 -8.46 5.36 -10.09
N MET A 269 -8.95 5.80 -8.94
CA MET A 269 -9.34 4.94 -7.82
C MET A 269 -10.75 5.31 -7.34
N PRO A 270 -11.60 4.31 -7.05
CA PRO A 270 -12.95 4.57 -6.55
C PRO A 270 -12.89 5.11 -5.12
N LEU A 271 -13.75 6.08 -4.84
CA LEU A 271 -14.02 6.55 -3.49
C LEU A 271 -14.98 5.58 -2.79
N ARG A 272 -14.63 5.11 -1.59
CA ARG A 272 -15.52 4.29 -0.77
C ARG A 272 -16.76 5.09 -0.35
N ASP A 273 -17.90 4.41 -0.31
CA ASP A 273 -19.14 4.99 0.21
C ASP A 273 -19.00 5.36 1.69
N SER A 274 -19.39 6.59 2.05
CA SER A 274 -19.21 7.09 3.43
C SER A 274 -20.30 6.63 4.39
N ASP A 275 -21.46 6.21 3.88
CA ASP A 275 -22.59 5.70 4.66
C ASP A 275 -22.57 4.16 4.74
N HIS A 276 -22.04 3.49 3.71
CA HIS A 276 -21.95 2.05 3.58
C HIS A 276 -20.49 1.60 3.40
N LEU A 277 -19.72 1.58 4.49
CA LEU A 277 -18.25 1.37 4.46
C LEU A 277 -17.77 0.05 3.83
N GLN A 278 -18.65 -0.91 3.57
CA GLN A 278 -18.34 -2.16 2.83
C GLN A 278 -18.43 -2.00 1.31
N GLU A 279 -19.00 -0.89 0.82
CA GLU A 279 -19.20 -0.59 -0.60
C GLU A 279 -18.07 0.29 -1.14
N PHE A 280 -17.16 -0.33 -1.89
CA PHE A 280 -15.98 0.33 -2.47
C PHE A 280 -16.23 0.91 -3.87
N ASN A 281 -17.48 1.04 -4.30
CA ASN A 281 -17.86 1.64 -5.58
C ASN A 281 -17.13 1.07 -6.82
N LEU A 282 -16.75 -0.22 -6.79
CA LEU A 282 -15.93 -0.85 -7.85
C LEU A 282 -16.55 -0.75 -9.25
N MET A 283 -17.88 -0.78 -9.32
CA MET A 283 -18.67 -0.76 -10.55
C MET A 283 -19.33 0.61 -10.82
N ASN A 284 -19.06 1.62 -9.99
CA ASN A 284 -19.62 2.96 -10.10
C ASN A 284 -18.55 3.91 -10.64
N GLN A 285 -18.55 4.16 -11.95
CA GLN A 285 -17.53 5.01 -12.59
C GLN A 285 -17.58 6.46 -12.11
N ASP A 286 -18.75 6.96 -11.69
CA ASP A 286 -18.90 8.34 -11.22
C ASP A 286 -18.24 8.56 -9.85
N ALA A 287 -17.96 7.49 -9.11
CA ALA A 287 -17.21 7.52 -7.86
C ALA A 287 -15.70 7.38 -8.06
N TYR A 288 -15.19 7.23 -9.29
CA TYR A 288 -13.75 7.19 -9.54
C TYR A 288 -13.15 8.59 -9.54
N MET A 289 -12.08 8.72 -8.77
CA MET A 289 -11.29 9.94 -8.70
C MET A 289 -9.91 9.70 -9.30
N THR A 290 -9.41 10.66 -10.07
CA THR A 290 -8.05 10.65 -10.62
C THR A 290 -7.00 10.88 -9.53
N TYR A 291 -5.74 10.56 -9.82
CA TYR A 291 -4.65 10.72 -8.87
C TYR A 291 -4.57 12.14 -8.27
N ASP A 292 -4.75 13.18 -9.08
CA ASP A 292 -4.70 14.60 -8.69
C ASP A 292 -5.87 15.04 -7.79
N GLN A 293 -6.95 14.26 -7.74
CA GLN A 293 -8.05 14.46 -6.80
C GLN A 293 -7.78 13.77 -5.45
N TRP A 294 -6.98 12.69 -5.43
CA TRP A 294 -6.56 12.01 -4.21
C TRP A 294 -5.30 12.62 -3.58
N PHE A 295 -4.35 13.03 -4.41
CA PHE A 295 -2.97 13.35 -4.04
C PHE A 295 -2.45 14.55 -4.86
N ASP A 296 -1.36 15.14 -4.39
CA ASP A 296 -0.68 16.24 -5.07
C ASP A 296 0.14 15.72 -6.27
N VAL A 297 -0.46 15.81 -7.46
CA VAL A 297 0.19 15.41 -8.71
C VAL A 297 1.42 16.26 -9.06
N GLY A 298 1.43 17.54 -8.65
CA GLY A 298 2.56 18.43 -8.87
C GLY A 298 3.79 17.93 -8.12
N HIS A 299 3.63 17.61 -6.84
CA HIS A 299 4.71 17.03 -6.02
C HIS A 299 5.28 15.74 -6.62
N LEU A 300 4.42 14.85 -7.12
CA LEU A 300 4.85 13.61 -7.79
C LEU A 300 5.66 13.93 -9.05
N ILE A 301 5.13 14.74 -9.96
CA ILE A 301 5.75 15.04 -11.25
C ILE A 301 7.06 15.81 -11.06
N ASP A 302 7.09 16.82 -10.19
CA ASP A 302 8.28 17.63 -9.93
C ASP A 302 9.40 16.81 -9.29
N SER A 303 9.04 15.96 -8.31
CA SER A 303 9.99 15.07 -7.64
C SER A 303 10.57 14.05 -8.62
N VAL A 304 9.72 13.38 -9.41
CA VAL A 304 10.16 12.39 -10.41
C VAL A 304 10.99 13.04 -11.51
N THR A 305 10.58 14.18 -12.05
CA THR A 305 11.34 14.91 -13.08
C THR A 305 12.73 15.29 -12.59
N ARG A 306 12.85 15.71 -11.32
CA ARG A 306 14.13 16.07 -10.70
C ARG A 306 15.06 14.88 -10.49
N VAL A 307 14.53 13.72 -10.06
CA VAL A 307 15.36 12.59 -9.61
C VAL A 307 15.45 11.44 -10.61
N CYS A 308 14.52 11.35 -11.56
CA CYS A 308 14.44 10.34 -12.60
C CYS A 308 13.73 10.87 -13.86
N PRO A 309 14.35 11.80 -14.62
CA PRO A 309 13.74 12.44 -15.78
C PRO A 309 13.38 11.48 -16.93
N GLN A 310 13.89 10.25 -16.92
CA GLN A 310 13.54 9.22 -17.90
C GLN A 310 12.13 8.67 -17.70
N MET A 311 11.57 8.75 -16.49
CA MET A 311 10.20 8.33 -16.20
C MET A 311 9.19 9.35 -16.74
N LYS A 312 8.43 8.96 -17.76
CA LYS A 312 7.33 9.77 -18.30
C LYS A 312 6.04 9.46 -17.56
N ILE A 313 5.34 10.49 -17.09
CA ILE A 313 4.04 10.38 -16.41
C ILE A 313 2.98 11.10 -17.24
N VAL A 314 1.85 10.44 -17.46
CA VAL A 314 0.72 10.97 -18.25
C VAL A 314 -0.56 10.90 -17.42
N HIS A 315 -1.35 11.97 -17.48
CA HIS A 315 -2.67 12.02 -16.86
C HIS A 315 -3.69 11.24 -17.72
N PRO A 316 -4.60 10.45 -17.14
CA PRO A 316 -5.55 9.65 -17.92
C PRO A 316 -6.42 10.46 -18.90
N ALA A 317 -6.77 11.70 -18.56
CA ALA A 317 -7.54 12.60 -19.46
C ALA A 317 -6.75 13.08 -20.69
N GLN A 318 -5.43 12.88 -20.72
CA GLN A 318 -4.62 13.21 -21.89
C GLN A 318 -4.64 12.09 -22.93
N LEU A 319 -5.06 10.87 -22.58
CA LEU A 319 -5.06 9.74 -23.50
C LEU A 319 -6.02 9.96 -24.67
N ASP A 320 -5.70 9.36 -25.82
CA ASP A 320 -6.50 9.43 -27.05
C ASP A 320 -6.65 10.86 -27.63
N THR A 321 -5.80 11.79 -27.20
CA THR A 321 -5.68 13.15 -27.77
C THR A 321 -4.71 13.20 -28.95
N VAL A 322 -4.63 14.36 -29.63
CA VAL A 322 -3.68 14.57 -30.73
C VAL A 322 -2.23 14.52 -30.23
N GLU A 323 -2.00 15.01 -29.02
CA GLU A 323 -0.70 15.08 -28.36
C GLU A 323 -0.27 13.72 -27.79
N PHE A 324 -1.23 12.93 -27.30
CA PHE A 324 -0.99 11.60 -26.73
C PHE A 324 -1.88 10.53 -27.40
N PRO A 325 -1.69 10.26 -28.71
CA PRO A 325 -2.45 9.26 -29.41
C PRO A 325 -2.10 7.87 -28.88
N VAL A 326 -3.11 7.01 -28.70
CA VAL A 326 -2.91 5.62 -28.26
C VAL A 326 -3.02 4.69 -29.46
N LYS A 327 -1.94 3.95 -29.71
CA LYS A 327 -1.86 2.94 -30.78
C LYS A 327 -2.46 1.61 -30.33
N HIS A 328 -2.09 1.17 -29.13
CA HIS A 328 -2.50 -0.13 -28.60
C HIS A 328 -2.98 -0.01 -27.16
N LYS A 329 -4.01 -0.79 -26.82
CA LYS A 329 -4.48 -1.02 -25.45
C LYS A 329 -4.38 -2.52 -25.18
N TRP A 330 -3.26 -2.94 -24.59
CA TRP A 330 -3.00 -4.33 -24.23
C TRP A 330 -3.23 -4.56 -22.75
N HIS A 331 -3.37 -5.83 -22.37
CA HIS A 331 -3.59 -6.24 -20.99
C HIS A 331 -2.65 -7.39 -20.67
N ILE A 332 -1.86 -7.25 -19.61
CA ILE A 332 -1.10 -8.34 -19.02
C ILE A 332 -1.85 -8.82 -17.77
N LYS A 333 -2.23 -10.10 -17.78
CA LYS A 333 -2.90 -10.70 -16.63
C LYS A 333 -1.93 -11.60 -15.87
N LEU A 334 -2.19 -11.77 -14.59
CA LEU A 334 -1.30 -12.54 -13.72
C LEU A 334 -1.40 -14.03 -14.04
N GLU A 335 -2.58 -14.50 -14.43
CA GLU A 335 -2.83 -15.86 -14.89
C GLU A 335 -2.05 -16.26 -16.15
N ASP A 336 -1.54 -15.28 -16.92
CA ASP A 336 -0.69 -15.55 -18.08
C ASP A 336 0.75 -15.92 -17.68
N ALA A 337 1.12 -15.74 -16.40
CA ALA A 337 2.43 -16.13 -15.90
C ALA A 337 2.61 -17.66 -15.89
N LYS A 338 3.69 -18.14 -16.53
CA LYS A 338 4.04 -19.57 -16.53
C LYS A 338 4.18 -20.10 -15.11
N GLY A 339 3.44 -21.16 -14.80
CA GLY A 339 3.45 -21.79 -13.48
C GLY A 339 2.68 -21.02 -12.41
N TYR A 340 1.92 -19.99 -12.78
CA TYR A 340 1.07 -19.27 -11.84
C TYR A 340 0.08 -20.22 -11.18
N ARG A 341 0.13 -20.25 -9.86
CA ARG A 341 -0.93 -20.72 -8.99
C ARG A 341 -1.39 -19.49 -8.24
N GLN A 342 -2.70 -19.29 -8.12
CA GLN A 342 -3.21 -18.20 -7.29
C GLN A 342 -2.70 -18.44 -5.86
N PHE A 343 -1.75 -17.62 -5.45
CA PHE A 343 -1.21 -17.59 -4.10
C PHE A 343 -1.49 -16.21 -3.52
N LEU A 344 -1.60 -16.15 -2.20
CA LEU A 344 -1.68 -14.88 -1.49
C LEU A 344 -0.25 -14.34 -1.38
N SER A 345 0.08 -13.39 -2.27
CA SER A 345 1.25 -12.49 -2.29
C SER A 345 2.56 -12.97 -2.94
N TYR A 346 3.23 -12.02 -3.61
CA TYR A 346 4.63 -11.86 -4.10
C TYR A 346 5.03 -12.21 -5.55
N PHE A 347 5.63 -11.22 -6.22
CA PHE A 347 6.79 -11.43 -7.10
C PHE A 347 8.06 -11.34 -6.24
N TRP A 348 8.80 -12.44 -6.12
CA TRP A 348 10.08 -12.53 -5.40
C TRP A 348 11.28 -12.47 -6.35
N ALA A 349 12.50 -12.37 -5.78
CA ALA A 349 13.77 -12.25 -6.52
C ALA A 349 14.00 -13.29 -7.63
N GLY A 350 13.34 -14.46 -7.57
CA GLY A 350 13.42 -15.49 -8.60
C GLY A 350 12.71 -15.16 -9.92
N ARG A 351 11.82 -14.16 -9.94
CA ARG A 351 11.18 -13.66 -11.18
C ARG A 351 10.87 -12.16 -11.08
N PRO A 352 11.87 -11.28 -11.34
CA PRO A 352 11.68 -9.83 -11.27
C PRO A 352 10.55 -9.36 -12.20
N PHE A 353 9.78 -8.36 -11.76
CA PHE A 353 8.66 -7.83 -12.54
C PHE A 353 9.09 -7.39 -13.95
N ALA A 354 10.23 -6.70 -14.07
CA ALA A 354 10.76 -6.26 -15.36
C ALA A 354 10.99 -7.42 -16.34
N THR A 355 11.51 -8.56 -15.86
CA THR A 355 11.72 -9.75 -16.70
C THR A 355 10.39 -10.32 -17.15
N PHE A 356 9.44 -10.48 -16.21
CA PHE A 356 8.10 -10.94 -16.52
C PHE A 356 7.39 -10.03 -17.53
N PHE A 357 7.41 -8.72 -17.30
CA PHE A 357 6.80 -7.72 -18.15
C PHE A 357 7.37 -7.79 -19.57
N ASN A 358 8.69 -7.84 -19.71
CA ASN A 358 9.35 -7.91 -21.02
C ASN A 358 9.00 -9.20 -21.78
N GLU A 359 8.90 -10.34 -21.09
CA GLU A 359 8.45 -11.61 -21.69
C GLU A 359 7.01 -11.50 -22.22
N GLN A 360 6.08 -10.97 -21.41
CA GLN A 360 4.68 -10.82 -21.81
C GLN A 360 4.50 -9.77 -22.91
N TYR A 361 5.20 -8.64 -22.82
CA TYR A 361 5.18 -7.59 -23.83
C TYR A 361 5.71 -8.09 -25.18
N THR A 362 6.79 -8.88 -25.17
CA THR A 362 7.34 -9.50 -26.39
C THR A 362 6.31 -10.44 -27.02
N LYS A 363 5.64 -11.27 -26.20
CA LYS A 363 4.56 -12.16 -26.67
C LYS A 363 3.40 -11.38 -27.29
N LEU A 364 2.95 -10.30 -26.64
CA LEU A 364 1.87 -9.44 -27.16
C LEU A 364 2.26 -8.80 -28.49
N THR A 365 3.49 -8.31 -28.60
CA THR A 365 4.03 -7.72 -29.84
C THR A 365 4.08 -8.74 -30.98
N GLN A 366 4.51 -9.98 -30.70
CA GLN A 366 4.52 -11.07 -31.68
C GLN A 366 3.10 -11.43 -32.12
N LEU A 367 2.15 -11.54 -31.18
CA LEU A 367 0.74 -11.82 -31.50
C LEU A 367 0.12 -10.71 -32.35
N ASP A 368 0.41 -9.44 -32.04
CA ASP A 368 -0.05 -8.30 -32.84
C ASP A 368 0.51 -8.31 -34.26
N THR A 369 1.79 -8.68 -34.41
CA THR A 369 2.47 -8.81 -35.71
C THR A 369 1.90 -9.95 -36.55
N LEU A 370 1.49 -11.05 -35.91
CA LEU A 370 0.93 -12.23 -36.58
C LEU A 370 -0.58 -12.11 -36.85
N ASN A 371 -1.25 -11.09 -36.32
CA ASN A 371 -2.70 -10.93 -36.48
C ASN A 371 -3.05 -10.56 -37.94
N PRO A 372 -3.78 -11.42 -38.68
CA PRO A 372 -4.13 -11.16 -40.07
C PRO A 372 -5.05 -9.94 -40.25
N HIS A 373 -5.75 -9.49 -39.20
CA HIS A 373 -6.56 -8.27 -39.24
C HIS A 373 -5.74 -6.98 -39.08
N ASN A 374 -4.49 -7.09 -38.62
CA ASN A 374 -3.54 -5.96 -38.53
C ASN A 374 -2.76 -5.76 -39.85
N LYS A 375 -3.17 -6.42 -40.94
CA LYS A 375 -2.62 -6.30 -42.31
C LYS A 375 -2.87 -4.93 -42.98
N ALA A 376 -2.81 -3.84 -42.22
CA ALA A 376 -2.53 -2.51 -42.76
C ALA A 376 -1.19 -2.45 -43.50
N VAL A 377 -0.28 -3.40 -43.20
CA VAL A 377 1.04 -3.53 -43.85
C VAL A 377 0.94 -4.03 -45.30
N GLU A 378 -0.13 -4.72 -45.71
CA GLU A 378 -0.29 -5.20 -47.10
C GLU A 378 -0.92 -4.15 -48.05
N ALA A 379 -1.48 -3.04 -47.53
CA ALA A 379 -2.24 -2.07 -48.32
C ALA A 379 -1.62 -0.65 -48.38
N GLY A 380 -0.40 -0.45 -47.87
CA GLY A 380 0.26 0.87 -47.88
C GLY A 380 -0.36 1.91 -46.93
N ALA A 381 -1.18 1.48 -45.97
CA ALA A 381 -1.69 2.35 -44.93
C ALA A 381 -0.56 2.68 -43.92
N PRO A 382 -0.46 3.94 -43.42
CA PRO A 382 0.53 4.29 -42.41
C PRO A 382 0.35 3.43 -41.17
N ALA A 383 1.44 2.91 -40.60
CA ALA A 383 1.39 2.24 -39.30
C ALA A 383 0.73 3.17 -38.27
N PRO A 384 -0.21 2.67 -37.46
CA PRO A 384 -0.87 3.52 -36.46
C PRO A 384 0.20 4.10 -35.53
N LYS A 385 0.18 5.42 -35.38
CA LYS A 385 1.12 6.18 -34.55
C LYS A 385 0.55 6.33 -33.16
N GLY A 386 1.42 6.32 -32.15
CA GLY A 386 1.03 6.58 -30.77
C GLY A 386 1.62 5.58 -29.78
N MET A 387 1.30 5.80 -28.51
CA MET A 387 1.79 5.00 -27.41
C MET A 387 1.09 3.66 -27.29
N THR A 388 1.77 2.69 -26.69
CA THR A 388 1.19 1.41 -26.27
C THR A 388 0.86 1.47 -24.79
N LEU A 389 -0.43 1.39 -24.46
CA LEU A 389 -0.89 1.24 -23.08
C LEU A 389 -0.92 -0.23 -22.71
N VAL A 390 -0.27 -0.59 -21.61
CA VAL A 390 -0.31 -1.94 -21.05
C VAL A 390 -1.00 -1.88 -19.71
N ARG A 391 -2.24 -2.37 -19.70
CA ARG A 391 -3.05 -2.44 -18.48
C ARG A 391 -2.57 -3.61 -17.62
N MET A 392 -2.36 -3.35 -16.33
CA MET A 392 -2.05 -4.36 -15.33
C MET A 392 -3.29 -4.65 -14.48
N SER A 393 -3.55 -5.93 -14.21
CA SER A 393 -4.65 -6.34 -13.34
C SER A 393 -4.36 -6.01 -11.87
N SER A 394 -5.42 -5.84 -11.08
CA SER A 394 -5.33 -5.46 -9.65
C SER A 394 -4.55 -6.44 -8.80
N ASN A 395 -4.49 -7.72 -9.20
CA ASN A 395 -3.71 -8.75 -8.50
C ASN A 395 -2.21 -8.43 -8.46
N PHE A 396 -1.69 -7.61 -9.38
CA PHE A 396 -0.31 -7.13 -9.34
C PHE A 396 -0.05 -6.07 -8.28
N LEU A 397 -1.10 -5.44 -7.75
CA LEU A 397 -1.00 -4.30 -6.83
C LEU A 397 -0.92 -4.74 -5.36
N LEU A 398 -0.99 -6.05 -5.10
CA LEU A 398 -0.73 -6.63 -3.79
C LEU A 398 0.78 -6.84 -3.64
N PHE A 399 1.42 -5.97 -2.85
CA PHE A 399 2.85 -6.05 -2.57
C PHE A 399 3.10 -6.15 -1.08
N ARG A 400 3.96 -7.09 -0.72
CA ARG A 400 4.31 -7.36 0.66
C ARG A 400 5.83 -7.50 0.74
N ILE A 401 6.46 -6.72 1.63
CA ILE A 401 7.92 -6.60 1.75
C ILE A 401 8.38 -7.57 2.84
N THR A 402 8.32 -8.87 2.57
CA THR A 402 8.83 -9.87 3.51
C THR A 402 10.25 -10.30 3.21
N ASP A 403 10.60 -10.38 1.92
CA ASP A 403 11.80 -11.07 1.43
C ASP A 403 12.73 -10.16 0.63
N ASP A 404 13.24 -9.13 1.30
CA ASP A 404 14.25 -8.22 0.75
C ASP A 404 15.58 -8.35 1.51
N PRO A 405 16.41 -9.38 1.20
CA PRO A 405 17.69 -9.58 1.88
C PRO A 405 18.69 -8.44 1.63
N THR A 406 18.47 -7.62 0.60
CA THR A 406 19.34 -6.51 0.25
C THR A 406 18.93 -5.19 0.92
N GLY A 407 17.69 -5.10 1.41
CA GLY A 407 17.07 -3.87 1.89
C GLY A 407 16.82 -2.83 0.78
N GLN A 408 17.04 -3.15 -0.49
CA GLN A 408 16.89 -2.19 -1.60
C GLN A 408 15.43 -1.91 -1.94
N ASP A 409 14.58 -2.94 -1.92
CA ASP A 409 13.15 -2.82 -2.20
C ASP A 409 12.45 -2.07 -1.08
N LEU A 410 12.85 -2.32 0.18
CA LEU A 410 12.33 -1.57 1.33
C LEU A 410 12.73 -0.08 1.24
N LYS A 411 14.00 0.22 0.92
CA LYS A 411 14.44 1.61 0.75
C LYS A 411 13.71 2.30 -0.39
N LEU A 412 13.54 1.62 -1.54
CA LEU A 412 12.76 2.14 -2.66
C LEU A 412 11.30 2.35 -2.25
N TRP A 413 10.69 1.41 -1.51
CA TRP A 413 9.34 1.54 -1.01
C TRP A 413 9.16 2.76 -0.11
N ASN A 414 10.15 3.10 0.70
CA ASN A 414 10.10 4.28 1.55
C ASN A 414 10.15 5.56 0.70
N ASP A 415 11.08 5.65 -0.25
CA ASP A 415 11.17 6.76 -1.21
C ASP A 415 9.85 6.94 -1.99
N LEU A 416 9.23 5.84 -2.45
CA LEU A 416 7.94 5.89 -3.13
C LEU A 416 6.82 6.38 -2.20
N GLY A 417 6.91 6.14 -0.89
CA GLY A 417 5.99 6.70 0.09
C GLY A 417 6.08 8.23 0.16
N HIS A 418 7.29 8.78 0.06
CA HIS A 418 7.51 10.23 0.04
C HIS A 418 7.04 10.93 -1.24
N LEU A 419 6.78 10.18 -2.32
CA LEU A 419 6.14 10.72 -3.53
C LEU A 419 4.62 10.90 -3.39
N ILE A 420 3.99 10.21 -2.44
CA ILE A 420 2.54 10.28 -2.23
C ILE A 420 2.26 11.37 -1.19
N ARG A 421 1.95 12.57 -1.70
CA ARG A 421 1.61 13.74 -0.88
C ARG A 421 0.11 14.01 -0.98
N PHE A 422 -0.55 14.26 0.14
CA PHE A 422 -1.99 14.56 0.15
C PHE A 422 -2.28 15.92 -0.49
N THR A 423 -3.49 16.16 -1.00
CA THR A 423 -3.84 17.44 -1.64
C THR A 423 -3.70 18.64 -0.69
N GLN A 424 -3.48 19.85 -1.23
CA GLN A 424 -3.33 21.08 -0.44
C GLN A 424 -4.47 21.29 0.58
N PRO A 425 -5.77 21.12 0.24
CA PRO A 425 -6.85 21.27 1.20
C PRO A 425 -6.73 20.35 2.42
N THR A 426 -6.33 19.08 2.23
CA THR A 426 -6.09 18.14 3.33
C THR A 426 -4.93 18.59 4.21
N ARG A 427 -3.83 19.06 3.61
CA ARG A 427 -2.64 19.53 4.35
C ARG A 427 -2.92 20.79 5.15
N ASP A 428 -3.66 21.74 4.57
CA ASP A 428 -4.09 22.96 5.25
C ASP A 428 -4.98 22.64 6.46
N LEU A 429 -5.89 21.68 6.30
CA LEU A 429 -6.76 21.22 7.38
C LEU A 429 -5.95 20.55 8.51
N VAL A 430 -5.02 19.66 8.18
CA VAL A 430 -4.11 19.05 9.16
C VAL A 430 -3.31 20.12 9.90
N ALA A 431 -2.74 21.10 9.19
CA ALA A 431 -1.97 22.18 9.79
C ALA A 431 -2.81 23.07 10.72
N ALA A 432 -4.04 23.44 10.31
CA ALA A 432 -4.97 24.20 11.12
C ALA A 432 -5.31 23.47 12.43
N LEU A 433 -5.67 22.19 12.35
CA LEU A 433 -6.02 21.39 13.52
C LEU A 433 -4.82 21.17 14.44
N LEU A 434 -3.62 20.94 13.88
CA LEU A 434 -2.40 20.83 14.68
C LEU A 434 -2.08 22.14 15.42
N GLY A 435 -2.43 23.30 14.86
CA GLY A 435 -2.32 24.60 15.52
C GLY A 435 -3.22 24.75 16.75
N HIS A 436 -4.23 23.88 16.91
CA HIS A 436 -5.12 23.85 18.07
C HIS A 436 -4.69 22.84 19.14
N VAL A 437 -3.64 22.05 18.90
CA VAL A 437 -3.14 21.06 19.87
C VAL A 437 -2.30 21.77 20.95
N PRO A 438 -2.72 21.75 22.22
CA PRO A 438 -2.12 22.61 23.26
C PRO A 438 -0.82 22.06 23.85
N ARG A 439 -0.53 20.76 23.69
CA ARG A 439 0.59 20.05 24.32
C ARG A 439 0.94 18.77 23.55
N PRO A 440 2.11 18.14 23.81
CA PRO A 440 2.46 16.87 23.17
C PRO A 440 1.38 15.81 23.35
N PHE A 441 1.23 14.94 22.36
CA PHE A 441 0.11 14.00 22.30
C PHE A 441 0.52 12.59 21.87
N TYR A 442 -0.19 11.60 22.39
CA TYR A 442 -0.19 10.23 21.90
C TYR A 442 -1.31 10.05 20.88
N GLY A 443 -1.05 9.30 19.82
CA GLY A 443 -2.01 8.98 18.78
C GLY A 443 -2.56 7.58 18.98
N VAL A 444 -3.88 7.41 18.93
CA VAL A 444 -4.56 6.12 19.01
C VAL A 444 -5.42 5.93 17.77
N HIS A 445 -5.15 4.89 16.99
CA HIS A 445 -6.00 4.46 15.89
C HIS A 445 -7.01 3.41 16.37
N PHE A 446 -8.24 3.88 16.61
CA PHE A 446 -9.34 3.09 17.18
C PHE A 446 -10.25 2.58 16.06
N ARG A 447 -9.91 1.41 15.52
CA ARG A 447 -10.49 0.82 14.30
C ARG A 447 -11.70 -0.07 14.64
N VAL A 448 -12.79 0.59 15.00
CA VAL A 448 -14.01 -0.04 15.54
C VAL A 448 -15.29 0.30 14.76
N GLU A 449 -15.16 0.88 13.57
CA GLU A 449 -16.30 1.14 12.68
C GLU A 449 -16.99 -0.16 12.26
N SER A 450 -18.23 -0.05 11.75
CA SER A 450 -19.10 -1.20 11.48
C SER A 450 -18.54 -2.24 10.49
N ASP A 451 -17.58 -1.87 9.66
CA ASP A 451 -16.88 -2.74 8.71
C ASP A 451 -15.60 -3.38 9.30
N THR A 452 -15.29 -3.14 10.57
CA THR A 452 -14.12 -3.72 11.21
C THR A 452 -14.23 -5.25 11.31
N ILE A 453 -13.12 -5.93 11.04
CA ILE A 453 -13.00 -7.40 11.15
C ILE A 453 -11.87 -7.83 12.09
N TRP A 454 -11.14 -6.87 12.67
CA TRP A 454 -9.87 -7.11 13.35
C TRP A 454 -10.01 -7.22 14.87
N SER A 455 -10.91 -6.45 15.48
CA SER A 455 -11.14 -6.50 16.92
C SER A 455 -12.54 -6.00 17.24
N SER A 456 -13.14 -6.55 18.29
CA SER A 456 -14.33 -5.94 18.87
C SER A 456 -13.99 -4.60 19.53
N LEU A 457 -15.01 -3.75 19.68
CA LEU A 457 -14.91 -2.48 20.40
C LEU A 457 -14.37 -2.67 21.83
N GLU A 458 -14.95 -3.61 22.58
CA GLU A 458 -14.59 -3.84 23.97
C GLU A 458 -13.13 -4.27 24.11
N ASN A 459 -12.67 -5.17 23.23
CA ASN A 459 -11.30 -5.63 23.23
C ASN A 459 -10.33 -4.50 22.84
N GLN A 460 -10.61 -3.79 21.75
CA GLN A 460 -9.69 -2.72 21.30
C GLN A 460 -9.61 -1.59 22.32
N LEU A 461 -10.75 -1.17 22.89
CA LEU A 461 -10.79 -0.13 23.92
C LEU A 461 -9.95 -0.52 25.14
N LYS A 462 -10.07 -1.77 25.60
CA LYS A 462 -9.29 -2.28 26.72
C LYS A 462 -7.79 -2.24 26.43
N VAL A 463 -7.36 -2.81 25.29
CA VAL A 463 -5.92 -2.90 24.97
C VAL A 463 -5.30 -1.54 24.67
N ASP A 464 -6.02 -0.63 24.03
CA ASP A 464 -5.58 0.75 23.78
C ASP A 464 -5.31 1.48 25.10
N LEU A 465 -6.24 1.42 26.05
CA LEU A 465 -6.09 2.05 27.37
C LEU A 465 -4.97 1.39 28.19
N ASP A 466 -4.82 0.06 28.11
CA ASP A 466 -3.73 -0.66 28.78
C ASP A 466 -2.36 -0.25 28.22
N ALA A 467 -2.24 -0.08 26.90
CA ALA A 467 -1.01 0.38 26.28
C ALA A 467 -0.72 1.86 26.51
N LEU A 468 -1.73 2.73 26.58
CA LEU A 468 -1.56 4.13 26.95
C LEU A 468 -0.90 4.23 28.33
N ASP A 469 -1.40 3.49 29.31
CA ASP A 469 -0.82 3.45 30.65
C ASP A 469 0.62 2.95 30.64
N LYS A 470 0.88 1.84 29.92
CA LYS A 470 2.23 1.28 29.81
C LYS A 470 3.19 2.22 29.07
N ALA A 471 2.73 2.92 28.04
CA ALA A 471 3.50 3.93 27.33
C ALA A 471 3.82 5.12 28.25
N TRP A 472 2.88 5.55 29.10
CA TRP A 472 3.14 6.58 30.10
C TRP A 472 4.16 6.15 31.15
N GLU A 473 4.03 4.92 31.68
CA GLU A 473 4.97 4.38 32.65
C GLU A 473 6.40 4.34 32.09
N MET A 474 6.56 3.97 30.82
CA MET A 474 7.87 3.75 30.20
C MET A 474 8.49 4.99 29.54
N PHE A 475 7.66 5.83 28.92
CA PHE A 475 8.13 6.98 28.12
C PHE A 475 7.72 8.33 28.72
N GLY A 476 6.79 8.33 29.67
CA GLY A 476 6.34 9.54 30.36
C GLY A 476 7.39 10.13 31.30
N THR A 477 7.07 11.33 31.80
CA THR A 477 7.87 11.99 32.82
C THR A 477 7.20 11.78 34.19
N PRO A 478 7.86 11.11 35.16
CA PRO A 478 7.29 10.90 36.50
C PRO A 478 6.87 12.21 37.16
N GLY A 479 5.64 12.28 37.66
CA GLY A 479 5.06 13.50 38.25
C GLY A 479 4.72 14.60 37.23
N GLY A 480 4.99 14.39 35.95
CA GLY A 480 4.62 15.29 34.86
C GLY A 480 3.16 15.15 34.43
N GLU A 481 2.73 16.06 33.56
CA GLU A 481 1.41 16.01 32.95
C GLU A 481 1.36 14.91 31.87
N LYS A 482 0.37 14.00 31.95
CA LYS A 482 0.14 12.99 30.90
C LYS A 482 -0.11 13.68 29.56
N PRO A 483 0.45 13.22 28.43
CA PRO A 483 0.18 13.83 27.12
C PRO A 483 -1.31 13.73 26.76
N LEU A 484 -1.74 14.62 25.88
CA LEU A 484 -3.08 14.53 25.29
C LEU A 484 -3.21 13.25 24.45
N VAL A 485 -4.39 12.63 24.40
CA VAL A 485 -4.65 11.52 23.47
C VAL A 485 -5.41 12.05 22.26
N TYR A 486 -4.83 12.00 21.07
CA TYR A 486 -5.57 12.19 19.83
C TYR A 486 -6.13 10.83 19.39
N LEU A 487 -7.45 10.74 19.28
CA LEU A 487 -8.16 9.55 18.85
C LEU A 487 -8.56 9.65 17.38
N ALA A 488 -8.01 8.76 16.56
CA ALA A 488 -8.39 8.55 15.17
C ALA A 488 -9.47 7.46 15.09
N CYS A 489 -10.68 7.85 14.76
CA CYS A 489 -11.83 6.98 14.52
C CYS A 489 -12.83 7.72 13.61
N GLY A 490 -13.48 6.99 12.71
CA GLY A 490 -14.51 7.50 11.82
C GLY A 490 -15.94 7.45 12.40
N ASP A 491 -16.13 6.85 13.57
CA ASP A 491 -17.44 6.68 14.22
C ASP A 491 -17.52 7.51 15.51
N GLN A 492 -18.34 8.58 15.48
CA GLN A 492 -18.51 9.51 16.60
C GLN A 492 -19.10 8.87 17.86
N GLU A 493 -19.94 7.83 17.72
CA GLU A 493 -20.51 7.13 18.87
C GLU A 493 -19.45 6.31 19.60
N GLN A 494 -18.55 5.66 18.86
CA GLN A 494 -17.44 4.92 19.50
C GLN A 494 -16.40 5.86 20.09
N VAL A 495 -16.17 7.01 19.45
CA VAL A 495 -15.33 8.09 20.01
C VAL A 495 -15.82 8.51 21.39
N ALA A 496 -17.14 8.74 21.55
CA ALA A 496 -17.71 9.12 22.84
C ALA A 496 -17.42 8.09 23.94
N LYS A 497 -17.53 6.78 23.62
CA LYS A 497 -17.21 5.69 24.56
C LYS A 497 -15.74 5.68 24.96
N PHE A 498 -14.82 5.88 24.01
CA PHE A 498 -13.40 5.95 24.32
C PHE A 498 -13.07 7.18 25.16
N VAL A 499 -13.65 8.34 24.87
CA VAL A 499 -13.46 9.57 25.65
C VAL A 499 -13.90 9.37 27.10
N GLU A 500 -15.07 8.74 27.32
CA GLU A 500 -15.56 8.43 28.67
C GLU A 500 -14.62 7.48 29.42
N ALA A 501 -14.22 6.38 28.79
CA ALA A 501 -13.34 5.38 29.40
C ALA A 501 -11.92 5.92 29.66
N GLY A 502 -11.38 6.71 28.72
CA GLY A 502 -10.11 7.41 28.86
C GLY A 502 -10.13 8.38 30.04
N LYS A 503 -11.19 9.18 30.16
CA LYS A 503 -11.37 10.12 31.29
C LYS A 503 -11.41 9.39 32.63
N ALA A 504 -12.10 8.25 32.73
CA ALA A 504 -12.13 7.42 33.94
C ALA A 504 -10.74 6.90 34.35
N ARG A 505 -9.80 6.83 33.41
CA ARG A 505 -8.40 6.38 33.59
C ARG A 505 -7.39 7.55 33.64
N GLY A 506 -7.89 8.79 33.75
CA GLY A 506 -7.08 10.00 33.85
C GLY A 506 -6.41 10.42 32.54
N TRP A 507 -6.94 9.98 31.40
CA TRP A 507 -6.53 10.44 30.08
C TRP A 507 -7.46 11.54 29.57
N GLU A 508 -6.87 12.64 29.11
CA GLU A 508 -7.59 13.64 28.33
C GLU A 508 -7.57 13.21 26.86
N VAL A 509 -8.75 13.01 26.28
CA VAL A 509 -8.89 12.53 24.89
C VAL A 509 -9.49 13.65 24.04
N THR A 510 -8.87 13.90 22.88
CA THR A 510 -9.33 14.79 21.83
C THR A 510 -9.46 14.04 20.50
N HIS A 511 -10.06 14.69 19.52
CA HIS A 511 -10.21 14.19 18.15
C HIS A 511 -10.47 15.37 17.21
N LYS A 512 -10.43 15.13 15.89
CA LYS A 512 -10.63 16.15 14.85
C LYS A 512 -11.82 17.10 15.10
N TRP A 513 -13.00 16.58 15.42
CA TRP A 513 -14.18 17.41 15.70
C TRP A 513 -14.05 18.28 16.95
N THR A 514 -13.44 17.80 18.04
CA THR A 514 -13.20 18.61 19.25
C THR A 514 -12.19 19.71 18.99
N LEU A 515 -11.10 19.41 18.28
CA LEU A 515 -10.09 20.41 17.90
C LEU A 515 -10.68 21.50 17.01
N ALA A 516 -11.57 21.12 16.08
CA ALA A 516 -12.29 22.05 15.22
C ALA A 516 -13.43 22.78 15.91
N GLY A 517 -13.86 22.38 17.12
CA GLY A 517 -15.10 22.86 17.74
C GLY A 517 -15.16 24.37 18.00
N ARG A 518 -14.02 25.06 18.01
CA ARG A 518 -13.94 26.54 18.13
C ARG A 518 -13.74 27.26 16.79
N ASP A 519 -13.53 26.51 15.72
CA ASP A 519 -13.34 26.99 14.35
C ASP A 519 -14.40 26.35 13.45
N LYS A 520 -15.58 27.00 13.41
CA LYS A 520 -16.74 26.53 12.66
C LYS A 520 -16.43 26.26 11.18
N PRO A 521 -15.72 27.15 10.44
CA PRO A 521 -15.28 26.84 9.08
C PRO A 521 -14.45 25.55 8.97
N THR A 522 -13.56 25.28 9.93
CA THR A 522 -12.75 24.05 9.93
C THR A 522 -13.61 22.82 10.23
N LEU A 523 -14.58 22.92 11.14
CA LEU A 523 -15.53 21.85 11.42
C LEU A 523 -16.38 21.51 10.18
N GLU A 524 -16.94 22.52 9.51
CA GLU A 524 -17.71 22.33 8.27
C GLU A 524 -16.88 21.66 7.16
N LYS A 525 -15.58 21.98 7.07
CA LYS A 525 -14.67 21.30 6.15
C LYS A 525 -14.49 19.82 6.50
N ILE A 526 -14.33 19.48 7.77
CA ILE A 526 -14.19 18.07 8.22
C ILE A 526 -15.46 17.30 7.88
N ASP A 527 -16.63 17.85 8.20
CA ASP A 527 -17.91 17.16 8.00
C ASP A 527 -18.26 16.99 6.51
N ALA A 528 -17.72 17.86 5.64
CA ALA A 528 -17.86 17.74 4.20
C ALA A 528 -16.89 16.73 3.55
N LEU A 529 -15.86 16.25 4.28
CA LEU A 529 -14.91 15.30 3.73
C LEU A 529 -15.52 13.89 3.66
N PRO A 530 -15.35 13.19 2.53
CA PRO A 530 -15.58 11.75 2.47
C PRO A 530 -14.78 11.00 3.53
N PHE A 531 -15.28 9.82 3.93
CA PHE A 531 -14.72 9.02 5.01
C PHE A 531 -13.20 8.80 4.88
N ASP A 532 -12.72 8.41 3.69
CA ASP A 532 -11.29 8.15 3.47
C ASP A 532 -10.43 9.42 3.61
N PHE A 533 -10.95 10.59 3.23
CA PHE A 533 -10.22 11.86 3.40
C PHE A 533 -10.26 12.38 4.84
N GLN A 534 -11.27 12.04 5.63
CA GLN A 534 -11.19 12.22 7.08
C GLN A 534 -10.08 11.34 7.68
N GLY A 535 -9.95 10.11 7.19
CA GLY A 535 -8.83 9.22 7.54
C GLY A 535 -7.46 9.82 7.18
N ALA A 536 -7.35 10.57 6.07
CA ALA A 536 -6.11 11.28 5.71
C ALA A 536 -5.74 12.35 6.75
N VAL A 537 -6.73 13.07 7.29
CA VAL A 537 -6.52 14.06 8.37
C VAL A 537 -5.99 13.36 9.61
N ASP A 538 -6.62 12.26 10.03
CA ASP A 538 -6.17 11.48 11.18
C ASP A 538 -4.75 10.91 10.97
N MET A 539 -4.43 10.46 9.76
CA MET A 539 -3.12 9.92 9.42
C MET A 539 -2.01 10.94 9.71
N GLY A 540 -2.22 12.23 9.39
CA GLY A 540 -1.28 13.30 9.69
C GLY A 540 -0.97 13.42 11.18
N PHE A 541 -2.00 13.32 12.04
CA PHE A 541 -1.84 13.32 13.50
C PHE A 541 -1.10 12.07 13.99
N MET A 542 -1.43 10.89 13.45
CA MET A 542 -0.80 9.63 13.85
C MET A 542 0.69 9.63 13.55
N VAL A 543 1.11 10.11 12.37
CA VAL A 543 2.53 10.25 12.03
C VAL A 543 3.23 11.20 13.01
N LYS A 544 2.60 12.34 13.35
CA LYS A 544 3.21 13.38 14.18
C LYS A 544 3.23 13.08 15.69
N SER A 545 2.41 12.14 16.15
CA SER A 545 2.29 11.80 17.58
C SER A 545 3.63 11.44 18.25
N GLU A 546 3.73 11.65 19.56
CA GLU A 546 4.92 11.24 20.33
C GLU A 546 4.98 9.72 20.52
N PHE A 547 3.82 9.11 20.74
CA PHE A 547 3.66 7.66 20.77
C PHE A 547 2.42 7.27 19.97
N PHE A 548 2.52 6.26 19.11
CA PHE A 548 1.44 5.78 18.27
C PHE A 548 0.98 4.39 18.71
N LEU A 549 -0.33 4.23 18.90
CA LEU A 549 -1.01 2.97 19.18
C LEU A 549 -1.97 2.63 18.02
N GLY A 550 -1.95 1.39 17.56
CA GLY A 550 -2.89 0.93 16.52
C GLY A 550 -2.97 -0.58 16.45
N ILE A 551 -3.63 -1.11 15.43
CA ILE A 551 -3.87 -2.56 15.26
C ILE A 551 -3.15 -3.12 14.03
N THR A 552 -2.53 -4.31 14.16
CA THR A 552 -1.66 -4.93 13.14
C THR A 552 -2.38 -5.19 11.83
N GLY A 553 -3.61 -5.70 11.86
CA GLY A 553 -4.38 -6.00 10.65
C GLY A 553 -4.81 -4.81 9.81
N SER A 554 -4.74 -3.60 10.35
CA SER A 554 -5.06 -2.42 9.57
C SER A 554 -3.85 -1.93 8.77
N ALA A 555 -4.04 -1.80 7.45
CA ALA A 555 -3.08 -1.15 6.56
C ALA A 555 -2.78 0.29 6.99
N PHE A 556 -3.73 0.94 7.67
CA PHE A 556 -3.56 2.28 8.21
C PHE A 556 -2.50 2.28 9.32
N SER A 557 -2.67 1.46 10.35
CA SER A 557 -1.69 1.37 11.44
C SER A 557 -0.34 0.88 10.95
N SER A 558 -0.33 -0.09 10.04
CA SER A 558 0.90 -0.61 9.44
C SER A 558 1.66 0.49 8.70
N THR A 559 0.96 1.31 7.89
CA THR A 559 1.59 2.42 7.17
C THR A 559 2.21 3.44 8.12
N ILE A 560 1.50 3.81 9.20
CA ILE A 560 2.05 4.71 10.22
C ILE A 560 3.26 4.09 10.92
N GLY A 561 3.17 2.83 11.37
CA GLY A 561 4.25 2.16 12.07
C GLY A 561 5.52 2.05 11.22
N ASN A 562 5.37 1.78 9.92
CA ASN A 562 6.49 1.77 8.98
C ASN A 562 7.10 3.17 8.78
N ALA A 563 6.26 4.20 8.62
CA ALA A 563 6.70 5.58 8.42
C ALA A 563 7.45 6.15 9.64
N ARG A 564 7.17 5.63 10.84
CA ARG A 564 7.80 6.07 12.10
C ARG A 564 9.09 5.31 12.41
N ASP A 565 9.25 4.08 11.95
CA ASP A 565 10.42 3.24 12.28
C ASP A 565 11.66 3.66 11.48
N VAL A 566 12.83 3.69 12.13
CA VAL A 566 14.13 4.05 11.52
C VAL A 566 14.61 3.12 10.42
N THR A 567 14.08 1.90 10.36
CA THR A 567 14.34 0.97 9.26
C THR A 567 13.33 1.11 8.12
N GLY A 568 12.30 1.93 8.29
CA GLY A 568 11.16 2.06 7.37
C GLY A 568 10.25 0.83 7.34
N ARG A 569 10.46 -0.11 8.26
CA ARG A 569 9.61 -1.27 8.50
C ARG A 569 9.34 -1.35 10.00
N TYR A 570 8.09 -1.54 10.39
CA TYR A 570 7.75 -1.77 11.79
C TYR A 570 8.46 -3.03 12.29
N ARG A 571 9.40 -2.87 13.23
CA ARG A 571 10.22 -3.97 13.77
C ARG A 571 9.63 -4.64 15.00
N GLY A 572 8.49 -4.16 15.48
CA GLY A 572 7.85 -4.62 16.71
C GLY A 572 7.60 -3.49 17.70
N SER A 573 6.96 -3.85 18.80
CA SER A 573 6.45 -2.90 19.78
C SER A 573 7.56 -2.14 20.52
N SER A 574 7.49 -0.81 20.52
CA SER A 574 8.31 0.05 21.39
C SER A 574 8.12 -0.25 22.88
N LEU A 575 6.97 -0.81 23.29
CA LEU A 575 6.75 -1.27 24.67
C LEU A 575 7.54 -2.55 25.03
N LEU A 576 8.14 -3.21 24.03
CA LEU A 576 9.03 -4.36 24.21
C LEU A 576 10.49 -3.97 23.98
N LEU A 577 10.76 -3.14 22.98
CA LEU A 577 12.11 -2.67 22.64
C LEU A 577 12.65 -1.63 23.65
N GLY A 578 11.75 -0.90 24.31
CA GLY A 578 12.09 0.16 25.26
C GLY A 578 12.69 1.40 24.59
N LYS A 579 12.92 2.45 25.40
CA LYS A 579 13.34 3.79 24.95
C LYS A 579 14.66 3.84 24.19
N GLY A 580 15.58 2.89 24.44
CA GLY A 580 16.85 2.81 23.74
C GLY A 580 16.84 1.90 22.51
N GLY A 581 15.88 0.98 22.41
CA GLY A 581 15.88 -0.07 21.38
C GLY A 581 14.99 0.23 20.18
N ASP A 582 14.00 1.12 20.33
CA ASP A 582 13.03 1.41 19.26
C ASP A 582 13.51 2.45 18.24
N GLY A 583 14.63 3.11 18.49
CA GLY A 583 15.17 4.17 17.63
C GLY A 583 14.27 5.40 17.53
N GLY A 584 13.44 5.66 18.54
CA GLY A 584 12.51 6.79 18.55
C GLY A 584 11.21 6.55 17.76
N ALA A 585 10.95 5.32 17.32
CA ALA A 585 9.73 4.97 16.60
C ALA A 585 8.47 5.19 17.45
N GLY A 586 8.55 4.98 18.77
CA GLY A 586 7.45 5.17 19.73
C GLY A 586 6.13 4.61 19.21
N THR A 587 6.10 3.33 18.85
CA THR A 587 4.97 2.70 18.18
C THR A 587 4.62 1.36 18.81
N HIS A 588 3.33 1.10 19.02
CA HIS A 588 2.81 -0.19 19.41
C HIS A 588 1.62 -0.57 18.53
N LEU A 589 1.73 -1.72 17.86
CA LEU A 589 0.61 -2.34 17.15
C LEU A 589 0.11 -3.57 17.93
N PHE A 590 -1.18 -3.60 18.26
CA PHE A 590 -1.84 -4.74 18.89
C PHE A 590 -1.99 -5.88 17.89
N ASN A 591 -1.88 -7.11 18.39
CA ASN A 591 -2.27 -8.28 17.64
C ASN A 591 -3.80 -8.32 17.53
N ASP A 592 -4.31 -8.58 16.33
CA ASP A 592 -5.74 -8.70 16.02
C ASP A 592 -6.29 -10.11 16.31
N GLY A 593 -5.48 -11.01 16.86
CA GLY A 593 -5.94 -12.29 17.38
C GLY A 593 -6.24 -13.31 16.29
N ASP A 594 -5.25 -13.60 15.44
CA ASP A 594 -5.19 -14.70 14.44
C ASP A 594 -5.53 -14.33 12.98
N ALA A 595 -5.34 -13.09 12.55
CA ALA A 595 -5.36 -12.80 11.11
C ALA A 595 -4.13 -13.44 10.42
N SER A 596 -4.31 -14.63 9.88
CA SER A 596 -3.27 -15.39 9.17
C SER A 596 -2.97 -14.87 7.76
N LEU A 597 -3.75 -13.90 7.26
CA LEU A 597 -3.71 -13.43 5.87
C LEU A 597 -3.92 -11.91 5.80
N TYR A 598 -2.82 -11.16 5.77
CA TYR A 598 -2.84 -9.74 5.45
C TYR A 598 -2.67 -9.54 3.95
N ALA A 599 -3.76 -9.28 3.24
CA ALA A 599 -3.70 -8.96 1.80
C ALA A 599 -2.98 -7.61 1.54
N CYS A 600 -2.96 -6.71 2.53
CA CYS A 600 -2.59 -5.31 2.34
C CYS A 600 -1.50 -4.81 3.31
N CYS A 601 -1.02 -5.67 4.23
CA CYS A 601 -0.09 -5.30 5.29
C CYS A 601 1.16 -6.18 5.19
N LEU A 602 2.32 -5.58 5.45
CA LEU A 602 3.65 -6.12 5.19
C LEU A 602 3.95 -7.53 5.73
#